data_AF-A0A2E0M328-F1
#
_entry.id   AF-A0A2E0M328-F1
#
_cell.length_a   1.000
_cell.length_b   1.000
_cell.length_c   1.000
_cell.angle_alpha   90.00
_cell.angle_beta   90.00
_cell.angle_gamma   90.00
#
_symmetry.space_group_name_H-M   'P 1'
#
loop_
_entity.id
_entity.type
_entity.pdbx_description
1 polymer ?
#
loop_
_entity_poly.entity_id
_entity_poly.type
_entity_poly.pdbx_seq_one_letter_code
_entity_poly.pdbx_strand_id
1 'polypeptide(L)'
;MTTQAMATYNGSCTGHGTSLPSIHHPGFGGGTLSNCPHSSTDSNIVPKTVEEMDAVTWWPPERQLPDSGTQVTNVVINGKIPILDGDELIPHSTSTVHTTKSQSENCSHTEQTPAHHCVIGTAAGREPATGHKRKAFATSKSVMINGKYVARVGDPLGNGTTEYPCKSLIAGSSANVYIGI
;
A
#
# COMPACT_ATOMS: atom_id res chain seq x y z
N MET A 1 21.36 23.84 -2.86
CA MET A 1 20.01 23.46 -2.39
C MET A 1 19.46 22.42 -3.34
N THR A 2 19.07 21.25 -2.84
CA THR A 2 18.45 20.19 -3.65
C THR A 2 16.97 20.49 -3.82
N THR A 3 16.49 20.49 -5.06
CA THR A 3 15.07 20.67 -5.41
C THR A 3 14.51 19.38 -5.99
N GLN A 4 13.22 19.15 -5.79
CA GLN A 4 12.46 18.02 -6.35
C GLN A 4 11.14 18.52 -6.92
N ALA A 5 10.62 17.80 -7.92
CA ALA A 5 9.35 18.17 -8.54
C ALA A 5 8.20 18.09 -7.52
N MET A 6 7.34 19.11 -7.52
CA MET A 6 6.19 19.19 -6.64
C MET A 6 5.19 18.08 -6.95
N ALA A 7 4.74 17.35 -5.92
CA ALA A 7 3.78 16.28 -6.07
C ALA A 7 2.40 16.82 -6.46
N THR A 8 1.73 16.14 -7.38
CA THR A 8 0.39 16.49 -7.85
C THR A 8 -0.47 15.24 -8.00
N TYR A 9 -1.79 15.40 -7.95
CA TYR A 9 -2.74 14.32 -8.23
C TYR A 9 -2.77 13.95 -9.73
N ASN A 10 -1.69 13.34 -10.21
CA ASN A 10 -1.52 12.78 -11.55
C ASN A 10 -0.64 11.52 -11.48
N GLY A 11 -0.60 10.73 -12.56
CA GLY A 11 0.25 9.54 -12.62
C GLY A 11 -0.08 8.47 -11.57
N SER A 12 0.97 7.80 -11.09
CA SER A 12 0.89 6.72 -10.10
C SER A 12 1.87 6.93 -8.96
N CYS A 13 1.75 6.14 -7.90
CA CYS A 13 2.84 5.87 -6.99
C CYS A 13 3.86 4.90 -7.63
N THR A 14 4.95 4.60 -6.94
CA THR A 14 5.97 3.65 -7.42
C THR A 14 5.53 2.18 -7.42
N GLY A 15 4.42 1.83 -6.75
CA GLY A 15 4.18 0.45 -6.34
C GLY A 15 5.17 0.02 -5.25
N HIS A 16 5.03 -1.20 -4.74
CA HIS A 16 6.04 -1.86 -3.89
C HIS A 16 5.85 -3.38 -3.88
N GLY A 17 6.78 -4.07 -3.22
CA GLY A 17 6.80 -5.53 -3.15
C GLY A 17 7.16 -6.24 -4.46
N THR A 18 7.19 -7.56 -4.42
CA THR A 18 7.55 -8.44 -5.54
C THR A 18 6.54 -9.57 -5.69
N SER A 19 6.38 -10.08 -6.92
CA SER A 19 5.47 -11.20 -7.20
C SER A 19 6.27 -12.51 -7.22
N LEU A 20 6.65 -13.01 -6.05
CA LEU A 20 7.24 -14.34 -5.94
C LEU A 20 6.18 -15.38 -5.58
N PRO A 21 6.16 -16.55 -6.23
CA PRO A 21 5.26 -17.63 -5.84
C PRO A 21 5.55 -18.03 -4.40
N SER A 22 4.54 -17.95 -3.54
CA SER A 22 4.66 -18.34 -2.14
C SER A 22 3.54 -19.29 -1.73
N ILE A 23 3.91 -20.28 -0.90
CA ILE A 23 2.94 -20.99 -0.08
C ILE A 23 2.89 -20.20 1.22
N HIS A 24 1.79 -19.48 1.40
CA HIS A 24 1.50 -18.81 2.65
C HIS A 24 0.92 -19.90 3.54
N HIS A 25 1.66 -20.46 4.51
CA HIS A 25 1.14 -21.04 5.76
C HIS A 25 2.16 -21.82 6.59
N PRO A 26 2.17 -21.72 7.95
CA PRO A 26 1.65 -20.60 8.76
C PRO A 26 2.68 -19.45 8.84
N GLY A 27 3.24 -19.09 7.69
CA GLY A 27 4.31 -18.13 7.45
C GLY A 27 4.92 -18.43 6.07
N PHE A 28 5.91 -17.65 5.62
CA PHE A 28 6.63 -17.96 4.38
C PHE A 28 7.30 -19.33 4.50
N GLY A 29 6.77 -20.33 3.79
CA GLY A 29 7.34 -21.68 3.79
C GLY A 29 7.03 -22.53 5.03
N GLY A 30 5.95 -22.27 5.75
CA GLY A 30 5.55 -23.08 6.91
C GLY A 30 4.80 -24.39 6.57
N GLY A 31 4.27 -25.06 7.60
CA GLY A 31 3.49 -26.30 7.51
C GLY A 31 2.03 -26.17 7.04
N THR A 32 1.32 -27.29 7.01
CA THR A 32 -0.08 -27.38 6.55
C THR A 32 -1.09 -26.96 7.63
N LEU A 33 -2.22 -26.39 7.21
CA LEU A 33 -3.39 -26.19 8.06
C LEU A 33 -4.01 -27.54 8.44
N SER A 34 -4.45 -27.71 9.68
CA SER A 34 -5.02 -28.96 10.18
C SER A 34 -6.48 -29.16 9.80
N ASN A 35 -7.21 -28.07 9.52
CA ASN A 35 -8.59 -28.13 9.05
C ASN A 35 -8.59 -28.39 7.54
N CYS A 36 -8.99 -29.59 7.12
CA CYS A 36 -8.96 -30.01 5.72
C CYS A 36 -10.35 -30.52 5.28
N PRO A 37 -10.96 -29.96 4.21
CA PRO A 37 -10.50 -28.79 3.45
C PRO A 37 -10.65 -27.49 4.25
N HIS A 38 -9.76 -26.51 4.00
CA HIS A 38 -9.89 -25.14 4.53
C HIS A 38 -10.50 -24.21 3.47
N SER A 39 -11.03 -23.07 3.92
CA SER A 39 -11.48 -22.01 3.01
C SER A 39 -10.35 -21.04 2.64
N SER A 40 -10.49 -20.31 1.53
CA SER A 40 -9.51 -19.29 1.11
C SER A 40 -9.37 -18.11 2.07
N THR A 41 -10.29 -17.94 3.01
CA THR A 41 -10.24 -16.90 4.04
C THR A 41 -10.30 -17.49 5.45
N ASP A 42 -9.77 -18.69 5.63
CA ASP A 42 -9.75 -19.36 6.92
C ASP A 42 -9.10 -18.50 8.01
N SER A 43 -9.69 -18.45 9.20
CA SER A 43 -9.16 -17.63 10.30
C SER A 43 -7.83 -18.16 10.86
N ASN A 44 -7.54 -19.45 10.66
CA ASN A 44 -6.25 -20.04 11.01
C ASN A 44 -5.15 -19.58 10.04
N ILE A 45 -5.50 -18.84 8.97
CA ILE A 45 -4.49 -18.23 8.11
C ILE A 45 -3.72 -17.17 8.92
N VAL A 46 -2.39 -17.21 9.03
CA VAL A 46 -1.65 -16.29 9.93
C VAL A 46 -1.14 -15.09 9.11
N PRO A 47 -1.67 -13.87 9.32
CA PRO A 47 -1.29 -12.74 8.51
C PRO A 47 0.11 -12.24 8.90
N LYS A 48 0.79 -11.62 7.94
CA LYS A 48 2.10 -11.00 8.11
C LYS A 48 2.07 -9.51 7.81
N THR A 49 3.01 -8.76 8.35
CA THR A 49 3.09 -7.31 8.08
C THR A 49 3.32 -7.05 6.59
N VAL A 50 2.96 -5.85 6.10
CA VAL A 50 3.30 -5.44 4.73
C VAL A 50 4.82 -5.52 4.49
N GLU A 51 5.64 -5.16 5.48
CA GLU A 51 7.09 -5.26 5.38
C GLU A 51 7.58 -6.69 5.15
N GLU A 52 7.02 -7.67 5.87
CA GLU A 52 7.31 -9.08 5.65
C GLU A 52 6.79 -9.55 4.27
N MET A 53 5.59 -9.11 3.89
CA MET A 53 4.90 -9.53 2.66
C MET A 53 5.47 -8.94 1.38
N ASP A 54 6.26 -7.87 1.45
CA ASP A 54 6.97 -7.26 0.31
C ASP A 54 7.82 -8.24 -0.50
N ALA A 55 8.33 -9.31 0.11
CA ALA A 55 9.14 -10.29 -0.61
C ALA A 55 8.33 -11.24 -1.50
N VAL A 56 7.01 -11.31 -1.34
CA VAL A 56 6.16 -12.29 -2.06
C VAL A 56 4.83 -11.72 -2.56
N THR A 57 4.43 -10.55 -2.08
CA THR A 57 3.20 -9.86 -2.46
C THR A 57 3.59 -8.64 -3.27
N TRP A 58 2.92 -8.47 -4.40
CA TRP A 58 3.13 -7.35 -5.29
C TRP A 58 1.98 -6.37 -5.21
N TRP A 59 2.33 -5.13 -4.89
CA TRP A 59 1.44 -3.98 -4.95
C TRP A 59 1.82 -3.12 -6.17
N PRO A 60 1.09 -3.24 -7.29
CA PRO A 60 1.44 -2.55 -8.53
C PRO A 60 1.40 -1.02 -8.37
N PRO A 61 2.08 -0.25 -9.24
CA PRO A 61 1.88 1.20 -9.30
C PRO A 61 0.39 1.57 -9.35
N GLU A 62 -0.10 2.24 -8.30
CA GLU A 62 -1.52 2.59 -8.14
C GLU A 62 -1.72 4.08 -8.40
N ARG A 63 -2.87 4.44 -9.00
CA ARG A 63 -3.14 5.82 -9.40
C ARG A 63 -3.06 6.77 -8.22
N GLN A 64 -2.43 7.91 -8.43
CA GLN A 64 -2.22 8.91 -7.39
C GLN A 64 -3.43 9.84 -7.29
N LEU A 65 -4.57 9.26 -6.95
CA LEU A 65 -5.85 9.95 -6.87
C LEU A 65 -6.22 10.26 -5.41
N PRO A 66 -6.90 11.38 -5.20
CA PRO A 66 -7.44 11.73 -3.90
C PRO A 66 -8.39 10.67 -3.33
N ASP A 67 -8.27 10.34 -2.03
CA ASP A 67 -9.38 9.71 -1.30
C ASP A 67 -10.37 10.82 -0.90
N SER A 68 -11.67 10.60 -1.08
CA SER A 68 -12.67 11.67 -1.09
C SER A 68 -12.66 12.50 0.21
N GLY A 69 -12.36 13.80 0.12
CA GLY A 69 -12.61 14.77 1.20
C GLY A 69 -11.40 15.53 1.76
N THR A 70 -10.16 15.24 1.36
CA THR A 70 -8.96 15.87 1.95
C THR A 70 -8.32 17.01 1.14
N GLN A 71 -8.69 17.24 -0.14
CA GLN A 71 -7.87 18.06 -1.06
C GLN A 71 -8.44 19.43 -1.44
N VAL A 72 -8.84 20.25 -0.47
CA VAL A 72 -9.21 21.64 -0.78
C VAL A 72 -7.98 22.54 -0.70
N THR A 73 -7.48 22.98 -1.85
CA THR A 73 -6.49 24.05 -1.94
C THR A 73 -6.93 25.07 -2.99
N ASN A 74 -6.57 26.33 -2.75
CA ASN A 74 -6.72 27.45 -3.68
C ASN A 74 -5.51 27.60 -4.63
N VAL A 75 -4.56 26.67 -4.56
CA VAL A 75 -3.37 26.62 -5.41
C VAL A 75 -3.54 25.51 -6.45
N VAL A 76 -3.28 25.86 -7.70
CA VAL A 76 -3.34 24.95 -8.85
C VAL A 76 -2.02 25.04 -9.59
N ILE A 77 -1.40 23.88 -9.87
CA ILE A 77 -0.13 23.75 -10.57
C ILE A 77 -0.38 23.00 -11.87
N ASN A 78 -0.20 23.67 -13.02
CA ASN A 78 -0.47 23.10 -14.34
C ASN A 78 -1.88 22.47 -14.46
N GLY A 79 -2.88 23.13 -13.88
CA GLY A 79 -4.26 22.61 -13.86
C GLY A 79 -4.50 21.43 -12.91
N LYS A 80 -3.54 21.10 -12.04
CA LYS A 80 -3.63 20.00 -11.06
C LYS A 80 -3.50 20.52 -9.63
N ILE A 81 -4.18 19.84 -8.72
CA ILE A 81 -4.07 20.11 -7.28
C ILE A 81 -2.76 19.49 -6.76
N PRO A 82 -1.96 20.24 -5.98
CA PRO A 82 -0.77 19.69 -5.33
C PRO A 82 -1.16 18.73 -4.21
N ILE A 83 -0.31 17.74 -3.94
CA ILE A 83 -0.47 16.83 -2.80
C ILE A 83 0.18 17.49 -1.57
N LEU A 84 -0.56 17.57 -0.47
CA LEU A 84 -0.07 18.17 0.77
C LEU A 84 0.14 17.09 1.85
N ASP A 85 0.90 17.46 2.88
CA ASP A 85 1.12 16.60 4.03
C ASP A 85 -0.21 16.18 4.68
N GLY A 86 -0.31 14.88 4.96
CA GLY A 86 -1.50 14.27 5.56
C GLY A 86 -2.67 14.06 4.61
N ASP A 87 -2.55 14.42 3.32
CA ASP A 87 -3.59 14.08 2.35
C ASP A 87 -3.66 12.58 2.14
N GLU A 88 -4.88 12.04 2.09
CA GLU A 88 -5.13 10.62 1.83
C GLU A 88 -5.41 10.39 0.34
N LEU A 89 -4.91 9.27 -0.15
CA LEU A 89 -5.08 8.82 -1.52
C LEU A 89 -5.89 7.52 -1.52
N ILE A 90 -6.51 7.20 -2.66
CA ILE A 90 -7.26 5.95 -2.82
C ILE A 90 -6.42 4.75 -2.31
N PRO A 91 -7.01 3.70 -1.72
CA PRO A 91 -6.23 2.57 -1.20
C PRO A 91 -5.30 1.92 -2.24
N HIS A 92 -4.21 1.31 -1.77
CA HIS A 92 -3.29 0.54 -2.60
C HIS A 92 -3.80 -0.89 -2.75
N SER A 93 -4.19 -1.28 -3.96
CA SER A 93 -4.77 -2.60 -4.22
C SER A 93 -3.79 -3.75 -3.96
N THR A 94 -4.29 -4.79 -3.28
CA THR A 94 -3.57 -6.04 -2.98
C THR A 94 -4.10 -7.16 -3.86
N SER A 95 -3.63 -7.20 -5.11
CA SER A 95 -4.16 -8.10 -6.14
C SER A 95 -3.48 -9.47 -6.20
N THR A 96 -2.38 -9.68 -5.46
CA THR A 96 -1.71 -10.99 -5.43
C THR A 96 -2.62 -12.07 -4.86
N VAL A 97 -2.48 -13.28 -5.38
CA VAL A 97 -3.13 -14.49 -4.86
C VAL A 97 -2.03 -15.46 -4.41
N HIS A 98 -2.09 -15.87 -3.16
CA HIS A 98 -1.17 -16.85 -2.58
C HIS A 98 -1.77 -18.25 -2.65
N THR A 99 -0.93 -19.26 -2.47
CA THR A 99 -1.38 -20.64 -2.30
C THR A 99 -1.34 -21.02 -0.83
N THR A 100 -2.41 -21.62 -0.32
CA THR A 100 -2.50 -22.18 1.05
C THR A 100 -2.77 -23.69 0.96
N LYS A 101 -2.32 -24.46 1.96
CA LYS A 101 -2.48 -25.92 1.98
C LYS A 101 -3.01 -26.39 3.34
N SER A 102 -3.92 -27.35 3.32
CA SER A 102 -4.36 -28.10 4.50
C SER A 102 -4.17 -29.60 4.29
N GLN A 103 -3.90 -30.32 5.38
CA GLN A 103 -3.76 -31.76 5.36
C GLN A 103 -4.33 -32.39 6.64
N SER A 104 -5.00 -33.52 6.48
CA SER A 104 -5.36 -34.44 7.56
C SER A 104 -5.10 -35.88 7.11
N GLU A 105 -5.37 -36.88 7.96
CA GLU A 105 -5.13 -38.30 7.66
C GLU A 105 -5.73 -38.74 6.31
N ASN A 106 -6.90 -38.20 5.94
CA ASN A 106 -7.65 -38.58 4.74
C ASN A 106 -7.95 -37.40 3.80
N CYS A 107 -7.25 -36.27 3.94
CA CYS A 107 -7.49 -35.08 3.12
C CYS A 107 -6.18 -34.35 2.81
N SER A 108 -6.03 -33.95 1.55
CA SER A 108 -5.00 -33.02 1.09
C SER A 108 -5.67 -32.00 0.20
N HIS A 109 -5.61 -30.73 0.58
CA HIS A 109 -6.30 -29.64 -0.11
C HIS A 109 -5.36 -28.45 -0.32
N THR A 110 -5.43 -27.87 -1.51
CA THR A 110 -4.69 -26.66 -1.88
C THR A 110 -5.70 -25.63 -2.35
N GLU A 111 -5.59 -24.41 -1.83
CA GLU A 111 -6.55 -23.34 -2.04
C GLU A 111 -5.85 -22.07 -2.53
N GLN A 112 -6.56 -21.28 -3.34
CA GLN A 112 -6.12 -19.94 -3.73
C GLN A 112 -6.63 -18.93 -2.72
N THR A 113 -5.71 -18.28 -2.03
CA THR A 113 -6.01 -17.34 -0.95
C THR A 113 -5.66 -15.92 -1.37
N PRO A 114 -6.59 -14.96 -1.29
CA PRO A 114 -6.29 -13.57 -1.63
C PRO A 114 -5.28 -12.97 -0.65
N ALA A 115 -4.27 -12.26 -1.17
CA ALA A 115 -3.17 -11.77 -0.33
C ALA A 115 -3.61 -10.76 0.73
N HIS A 116 -4.70 -10.01 0.53
CA HIS A 116 -5.21 -9.11 1.58
C HIS A 116 -5.58 -9.86 2.87
N HIS A 117 -5.99 -11.13 2.78
CA HIS A 117 -6.25 -11.99 3.95
C HIS A 117 -4.96 -12.52 4.60
N CYS A 118 -3.86 -12.50 3.87
CA CYS A 118 -2.53 -12.90 4.32
C CYS A 118 -1.72 -11.73 4.92
N VAL A 119 -2.23 -10.51 4.84
CA VAL A 119 -1.55 -9.28 5.27
C VAL A 119 -2.24 -8.72 6.50
N ILE A 120 -1.47 -8.23 7.48
CA ILE A 120 -2.00 -7.54 8.66
C ILE A 120 -2.56 -6.18 8.22
N GLY A 121 -3.76 -5.86 8.67
CA GLY A 121 -4.39 -4.57 8.40
C GLY A 121 -5.52 -4.23 9.36
N THR A 122 -6.32 -3.25 8.96
CA THR A 122 -7.32 -2.59 9.81
C THR A 122 -8.68 -3.29 9.84
N ALA A 123 -8.92 -4.27 8.96
CA ALA A 123 -10.16 -5.04 8.89
C ALA A 123 -10.01 -6.36 9.63
N ALA A 124 -10.41 -6.40 10.91
CA ALA A 124 -10.34 -7.61 11.75
C ALA A 124 -8.92 -8.25 11.80
N GLY A 125 -7.88 -7.41 11.85
CA GLY A 125 -6.47 -7.83 11.82
C GLY A 125 -5.95 -8.23 10.44
N ARG A 126 -6.73 -8.00 9.38
CA ARG A 126 -6.38 -8.26 7.98
C ARG A 126 -6.41 -6.98 7.16
N GLU A 127 -5.76 -7.00 6.01
CA GLU A 127 -5.92 -5.93 5.05
C GLU A 127 -7.34 -5.98 4.43
N PRO A 128 -8.02 -4.83 4.30
CA PRO A 128 -9.29 -4.78 3.58
C PRO A 128 -9.15 -5.29 2.14
N ALA A 129 -10.22 -5.88 1.59
CA ALA A 129 -10.23 -6.32 0.18
C ALA A 129 -10.01 -5.17 -0.83
N THR A 130 -10.27 -3.92 -0.42
CA THR A 130 -9.99 -2.72 -1.21
C THR A 130 -8.51 -2.34 -1.28
N GLY A 131 -7.67 -2.91 -0.41
CA GLY A 131 -6.28 -2.48 -0.24
C GLY A 131 -6.00 -1.76 1.08
N HIS A 132 -4.73 -1.48 1.35
CA HIS A 132 -4.30 -0.68 2.50
C HIS A 132 -4.27 0.82 2.20
N LYS A 133 -4.38 1.64 3.24
CA LYS A 133 -4.43 3.10 3.08
C LYS A 133 -3.10 3.70 2.67
N ARG A 134 -3.19 4.83 1.97
CA ARG A 134 -2.06 5.66 1.54
C ARG A 134 -2.25 7.08 2.01
N LYS A 135 -1.23 7.66 2.63
CA LYS A 135 -1.21 9.05 3.08
C LYS A 135 0.12 9.68 2.78
N ALA A 136 0.11 10.89 2.22
CA ALA A 136 1.34 11.61 1.94
C ALA A 136 2.02 12.07 3.24
N PHE A 137 3.29 11.73 3.39
CA PHE A 137 4.17 12.24 4.46
C PHE A 137 5.21 13.17 3.84
N ALA A 138 4.92 14.46 3.81
CA ALA A 138 5.75 15.42 3.11
C ALA A 138 7.13 15.57 3.78
N THR A 139 8.20 15.45 3.00
CA THR A 139 9.56 15.67 3.53
C THR A 139 9.99 17.13 3.43
N SER A 140 9.24 17.97 2.71
CA SER A 140 9.50 19.41 2.70
C SER A 140 9.33 20.02 4.11
N LYS A 141 10.12 21.06 4.38
CA LYS A 141 10.21 21.88 5.59
C LYS A 141 10.14 23.37 5.29
N SER A 142 10.22 23.76 4.02
CA SER A 142 10.30 25.17 3.60
C SER A 142 9.11 25.66 2.79
N VAL A 143 8.38 24.78 2.10
CA VAL A 143 7.24 25.18 1.25
C VAL A 143 5.93 24.65 1.82
N MET A 144 5.00 25.56 2.07
CA MET A 144 3.69 25.26 2.62
C MET A 144 2.57 25.86 1.79
N ILE A 145 1.45 25.15 1.70
CA ILE A 145 0.18 25.63 1.13
C ILE A 145 -0.88 25.43 2.22
N ASN A 146 -1.59 26.50 2.56
CA ASN A 146 -2.65 26.49 3.58
C ASN A 146 -2.21 25.87 4.93
N GLY A 147 -0.98 26.16 5.36
CA GLY A 147 -0.45 25.67 6.63
C GLY A 147 -0.01 24.21 6.64
N LYS A 148 0.00 23.51 5.49
CA LYS A 148 0.55 22.16 5.33
C LYS A 148 1.78 22.17 4.44
N TYR A 149 2.76 21.34 4.75
CA TYR A 149 3.93 21.15 3.88
C TYR A 149 3.51 20.53 2.55
N VAL A 150 4.16 20.96 1.47
CA VAL A 150 3.88 20.42 0.13
C VAL A 150 4.70 19.15 -0.09
N ALA A 151 4.02 18.09 -0.56
CA ALA A 151 4.69 16.85 -0.88
C ALA A 151 5.46 16.94 -2.22
N ARG A 152 6.43 16.06 -2.41
CA ARG A 152 7.34 16.02 -3.56
C ARG A 152 7.50 14.59 -4.08
N VAL A 153 8.05 14.46 -5.28
CA VAL A 153 8.49 13.16 -5.79
C VAL A 153 9.44 12.51 -4.79
N GLY A 154 9.19 11.25 -4.47
CA GLY A 154 9.96 10.48 -3.51
C GLY A 154 9.44 10.56 -2.08
N ASP A 155 8.44 11.41 -1.78
CA ASP A 155 7.83 11.43 -0.45
C ASP A 155 7.05 10.13 -0.17
N PRO A 156 7.10 9.59 1.07
CA PRO A 156 6.41 8.36 1.41
C PRO A 156 4.89 8.47 1.38
N LEU A 157 4.24 7.37 1.00
CA LEU A 157 2.78 7.19 1.10
C LEU A 157 2.35 6.35 2.33
N GLY A 158 3.29 6.05 3.22
CA GLY A 158 3.08 5.34 4.48
C GLY A 158 4.18 5.67 5.49
N ASN A 159 3.97 5.25 6.73
CA ASN A 159 4.89 5.47 7.85
C ASN A 159 5.23 4.18 8.60
N GLY A 160 4.91 3.01 8.04
CA GLY A 160 5.18 1.70 8.64
C GLY A 160 4.21 1.28 9.74
N THR A 161 3.19 2.08 10.05
CA THR A 161 2.12 1.66 10.97
C THR A 161 1.12 0.75 10.27
N THR A 162 0.34 -0.02 11.04
CA THR A 162 -0.76 -0.83 10.50
C THR A 162 -1.82 0.01 9.76
N GLU A 163 -2.01 1.27 10.17
CA GLU A 163 -2.96 2.19 9.52
C GLU A 163 -2.43 2.68 8.17
N TYR A 164 -1.13 3.01 8.07
CA TYR A 164 -0.47 3.49 6.84
C TYR A 164 0.79 2.68 6.54
N PRO A 165 0.65 1.40 6.14
CA PRO A 165 1.78 0.49 5.98
C PRO A 165 2.46 0.62 4.61
N CYS A 166 1.87 1.38 3.69
CA CYS A 166 2.32 1.48 2.29
C CYS A 166 3.80 1.87 2.20
N LYS A 167 4.55 1.13 1.38
CA LYS A 167 5.98 1.40 1.10
C LYS A 167 6.21 2.11 -0.22
N SER A 168 5.15 2.46 -0.95
CA SER A 168 5.27 3.26 -2.15
C SER A 168 5.69 4.69 -1.86
N LEU A 169 6.34 5.28 -2.86
CA LEU A 169 6.65 6.70 -2.90
C LEU A 169 5.77 7.40 -3.93
N ILE A 170 5.61 8.70 -3.75
CA ILE A 170 5.00 9.59 -4.72
C ILE A 170 5.88 9.63 -5.99
N ALA A 171 5.28 9.37 -7.16
CA ALA A 171 5.98 9.48 -8.45
C ALA A 171 5.31 10.48 -9.40
N GLY A 172 3.99 10.66 -9.32
CA GLY A 172 3.27 11.70 -10.04
C GLY A 172 3.61 13.11 -9.55
N SER A 173 3.96 14.00 -10.47
CA SER A 173 4.41 15.36 -10.15
C SER A 173 4.20 16.37 -11.29
N SER A 174 4.49 17.63 -10.98
CA SER A 174 4.55 18.73 -11.93
C SER A 174 5.75 18.59 -12.88
N ALA A 175 5.55 18.93 -14.16
CA ALA A 175 6.61 18.89 -15.17
C ALA A 175 7.65 20.02 -15.04
N ASN A 176 7.34 21.10 -14.32
CA ASN A 176 8.15 22.32 -14.32
C ASN A 176 8.15 23.11 -12.99
N VAL A 177 7.46 22.64 -11.95
CA VAL A 177 7.48 23.26 -10.62
C VAL A 177 8.28 22.39 -9.67
N TYR A 178 9.38 22.94 -9.17
CA TYR A 178 10.30 22.27 -8.27
C TYR A 178 10.38 23.04 -6.95
N ILE A 179 10.43 22.32 -5.83
CA ILE A 179 10.49 22.90 -4.49
C ILE A 179 11.63 22.31 -3.67
N GLY A 180 12.13 23.09 -2.72
CA GLY A 180 13.21 22.70 -1.81
C GLY A 180 12.78 21.63 -0.82
N ILE A 181 13.73 21.15 -0.02
CA ILE A 181 13.45 20.45 1.24
C ILE A 181 12.88 21.51 2.16
#